data_AF-A0A6J1W041-F1
#
_entry.id   AF-A0A6J1W041-F1
#
_cell.length_a   1.000
_cell.length_b   1.000
_cell.length_c   1.000
_cell.angle_alpha   90.00
_cell.angle_beta   90.00
_cell.angle_gamma   90.00
#
_symmetry.space_group_name_H-M   'P 1'
#
loop_
_entity.id
_entity.type
_entity.pdbx_description
1 polymer ?
#
loop_
_entity_poly.entity_id
_entity_poly.type
_entity_poly.pdbx_seq_one_letter_code
_entity_poly.pdbx_strand_id
1 'polypeptide(L)'
;MVSLVRAPISAGGLRAPRFLPGHHEMPPLVHTTMLRAPPSSLRRNPEVASPHSSRAHSLFGEFLTPEVPQEDLADGRPWGDHAGKEAPVEVDPSFGSWELVVVGVASICWGGGLLCLLLWRAPLERNSSQPPPAASPPFPRTTPEGSLELHQGAELPAPSASADEAPLQSPDPEVVTVGKLSFRPQEVLGRGAGGTFVFRGHFDGRDVAVKRLLPESVRLVDREVQLLRESDAHPNVVRYFCTEVDGQFHYIALELCSATLQQYVESSVFPGKGMDSLSLLTQTMSGLAHLHSLSIAHRDLKPCNILISAPDGQGRLRAVISDFGLCKKLQGGHQSFSLGSGIPGTEGWIAPEMLREDAQESPTCGVDIFSAGCIFYYVLSHGQHPFGHSFHRQANILAGTYQLLRLQQDTHSHLVGRDLIEAMISSDPRLRPSAAQVLQHPFFWGPEKQLQFFQDVSDRLEKEPADGPLVSALEAGSLAVGRGNWQLRLSAPLQADLRKFRRYQGSSVRDLLRAMRNKKHHYYELPSNVQQALGSLPHGFVQYFLDRFPCLLLHTHRAMRLCAAERLFQRYYCQGE
;
A
#
# COMPACT_ATOMS: atom_id res chain seq x y z
N MET A 1 42.40 -38.53 1.11
CA MET A 1 43.54 -39.40 0.74
C MET A 1 43.87 -40.22 1.98
N VAL A 2 43.71 -41.56 1.93
CA VAL A 2 44.12 -42.55 2.96
C VAL A 2 43.32 -42.44 4.30
N SER A 3 42.68 -43.44 4.91
CA SER A 3 42.51 -44.88 4.66
C SER A 3 41.25 -45.38 5.39
N LEU A 4 40.65 -46.42 4.83
CA LEU A 4 39.62 -47.28 5.42
C LEU A 4 40.13 -48.01 6.68
N VAL A 5 39.23 -48.33 7.63
CA VAL A 5 39.12 -49.70 8.20
C VAL A 5 37.65 -50.03 8.56
N ARG A 6 37.18 -51.15 8.00
CA ARG A 6 35.98 -51.99 8.20
C ARG A 6 35.84 -52.50 9.66
N ALA A 7 34.76 -53.03 10.24
CA ALA A 7 33.35 -53.31 9.94
C ALA A 7 32.74 -53.88 11.27
N PRO A 8 31.75 -54.78 11.28
CA PRO A 8 30.34 -54.59 11.68
C PRO A 8 29.97 -55.23 13.05
N ILE A 9 28.71 -55.14 13.50
CA ILE A 9 27.84 -56.25 14.03
C ILE A 9 26.60 -55.74 14.81
N SER A 10 25.49 -56.42 14.51
CA SER A 10 24.15 -56.63 15.09
C SER A 10 23.61 -55.93 16.37
N ALA A 11 22.34 -55.55 16.24
CA ALA A 11 21.16 -55.88 17.07
C ALA A 11 21.25 -55.92 18.61
N GLY A 12 20.37 -55.13 19.24
CA GLY A 12 19.97 -55.29 20.64
C GLY A 12 19.31 -54.02 21.19
N GLY A 13 17.97 -54.01 21.24
CA GLY A 13 17.22 -52.88 21.79
C GLY A 13 17.37 -52.74 23.31
N LEU A 14 17.17 -51.52 23.82
CA LEU A 14 16.60 -51.23 25.14
C LEU A 14 16.38 -49.71 25.32
N ARG A 15 15.12 -49.37 25.62
CA ARG A 15 14.61 -48.25 26.43
C ARG A 15 15.06 -46.80 26.13
N ALA A 16 14.10 -46.03 25.61
CA ALA A 16 14.07 -44.57 25.64
C ALA A 16 13.96 -44.03 27.08
N PRO A 17 14.72 -42.97 27.45
CA PRO A 17 14.35 -42.11 28.56
C PRO A 17 13.45 -40.96 28.06
N ARG A 18 12.32 -40.79 28.75
CA ARG A 18 11.40 -39.65 28.61
C ARG A 18 12.14 -38.35 28.97
N PHE A 19 12.25 -37.42 28.04
CA PHE A 19 12.62 -36.03 28.31
C PHE A 19 11.35 -35.22 28.60
N LEU A 20 11.36 -34.53 29.75
CA LEU A 20 10.39 -33.53 30.17
C LEU A 20 10.41 -32.32 29.20
N PRO A 21 9.26 -31.67 28.93
CA PRO A 21 9.22 -30.49 28.08
C PRO A 21 9.84 -29.30 28.83
N GLY A 22 11.02 -28.88 28.40
CA GLY A 22 11.59 -27.60 28.77
C GLY A 22 10.78 -26.47 28.15
N HIS A 23 10.53 -25.42 28.93
CA HIS A 23 9.94 -24.16 28.49
C HIS A 23 10.63 -23.66 27.22
N HIS A 24 9.90 -23.66 26.09
CA HIS A 24 10.28 -22.93 24.91
C HIS A 24 10.00 -21.45 25.17
N GLU A 25 11.04 -20.69 25.52
CA GLU A 25 11.02 -19.24 25.33
C GLU A 25 10.83 -18.96 23.83
N MET A 26 9.79 -18.19 23.50
CA MET A 26 9.57 -17.73 22.14
C MET A 26 10.68 -16.75 21.75
N PRO A 27 11.26 -16.84 20.54
CA PRO A 27 12.21 -15.86 20.06
C PRO A 27 11.53 -14.48 19.95
N PRO A 28 12.26 -13.37 20.17
CA PRO A 28 11.67 -12.04 20.18
C PRO A 28 11.11 -11.69 18.79
N LEU A 29 9.81 -11.37 18.73
CA LEU A 29 9.19 -10.75 17.56
C LEU A 29 9.88 -9.40 17.29
N VAL A 30 10.47 -9.27 16.11
CA VAL A 30 11.06 -8.01 15.64
C VAL A 30 9.91 -7.08 15.21
N HIS A 31 9.34 -6.35 16.16
CA HIS A 31 8.31 -5.35 15.88
C HIS A 31 8.93 -4.03 15.39
N THR A 32 8.57 -3.58 14.19
CA THR A 32 8.82 -2.21 13.68
C THR A 32 7.62 -1.32 13.96
N THR A 33 7.41 -0.91 15.21
CA THR A 33 6.33 0.05 15.56
C THR A 33 6.93 1.37 16.05
N MET A 34 6.60 2.45 15.35
CA MET A 34 6.98 3.82 15.69
C MET A 34 6.03 4.41 16.74
N LEU A 35 6.54 4.76 17.93
CA LEU A 35 5.84 5.67 18.86
C LEU A 35 6.16 7.13 18.51
N ARG A 36 5.11 7.93 18.32
CA ARG A 36 5.15 9.36 17.95
C ARG A 36 5.57 10.23 19.15
N ALA A 37 6.32 11.28 18.87
CA ALA A 37 6.36 12.51 19.68
C ALA A 37 5.87 13.68 18.80
N PRO A 38 5.01 14.59 19.30
CA PRO A 38 4.54 15.73 18.52
C PRO A 38 5.63 16.82 18.44
N PRO A 39 5.70 17.60 17.34
CA PRO A 39 6.66 18.69 17.23
C PRO A 39 6.30 19.87 18.13
N SER A 40 7.28 20.32 18.90
CA SER A 40 7.29 21.52 19.71
C SER A 40 7.67 22.75 18.87
N SER A 41 6.70 23.42 18.26
CA SER A 41 6.91 24.75 17.66
C SER A 41 5.62 25.49 17.28
N LEU A 42 4.76 25.80 18.26
CA LEU A 42 3.80 26.91 18.13
C LEU A 42 3.64 27.63 19.48
N ARG A 43 4.57 28.55 19.76
CA ARG A 43 4.37 29.65 20.72
C ARG A 43 4.31 30.96 19.93
N ARG A 44 3.12 31.55 19.79
CA ARG A 44 2.88 32.99 20.04
C ARG A 44 1.38 33.35 19.98
N ASN A 45 0.93 33.78 21.16
CA ASN A 45 -0.09 34.75 21.58
C ASN A 45 -1.46 34.94 20.91
N PRO A 46 -2.49 35.22 21.74
CA PRO A 46 -3.89 35.39 21.34
C PRO A 46 -4.20 36.84 20.95
N GLU A 47 -5.12 37.06 20.02
CA GLU A 47 -6.26 37.98 20.21
C GLU A 47 -7.19 38.07 18.98
N VAL A 48 -8.49 38.04 19.30
CA VAL A 48 -9.63 38.69 18.64
C VAL A 48 -10.39 37.98 17.49
N ALA A 49 -11.63 37.62 17.88
CA ALA A 49 -12.91 37.64 17.16
C ALA A 49 -13.31 36.51 16.20
N SER A 50 -14.13 35.61 16.74
CA SER A 50 -15.25 34.95 16.05
C SER A 50 -16.34 35.99 15.66
N PRO A 51 -17.35 35.65 14.82
CA PRO A 51 -18.46 34.91 15.43
C PRO A 51 -19.28 33.94 14.53
N HIS A 52 -19.96 33.04 15.26
CA HIS A 52 -21.22 32.32 15.00
C HIS A 52 -21.23 31.12 14.03
N SER A 53 -21.39 29.88 14.53
CA SER A 53 -22.64 29.24 15.07
C SER A 53 -23.44 28.61 13.91
N SER A 54 -23.92 27.36 13.91
CA SER A 54 -24.28 26.48 15.02
C SER A 54 -24.52 25.04 14.52
N ARG A 55 -24.14 24.10 15.40
CA ARG A 55 -24.82 22.86 15.81
C ARG A 55 -25.12 21.74 14.79
N ALA A 56 -24.41 20.65 15.05
CA ALA A 56 -24.87 19.28 14.93
C ALA A 56 -26.07 18.97 15.86
N HIS A 57 -26.88 17.99 15.46
CA HIS A 57 -27.60 17.10 16.40
C HIS A 57 -27.70 15.69 15.82
N SER A 58 -27.56 14.73 16.72
CA SER A 58 -27.56 13.29 16.56
C SER A 58 -28.95 12.66 16.80
N LEU A 59 -29.09 11.40 16.38
CA LEU A 59 -29.73 10.25 17.06
C LEU A 59 -30.85 9.50 16.31
N PHE A 60 -30.82 8.20 16.61
CA PHE A 60 -31.60 7.03 16.19
C PHE A 60 -33.05 6.98 16.70
N GLY A 61 -33.87 6.15 16.03
CA GLY A 61 -35.14 5.54 16.48
C GLY A 61 -36.40 6.35 16.13
N GLU A 62 -37.55 5.81 15.70
CA GLU A 62 -38.09 4.45 15.67
C GLU A 62 -39.53 4.52 15.08
N PHE A 63 -40.12 3.38 14.69
CA PHE A 63 -41.58 3.06 14.56
C PHE A 63 -42.41 3.36 13.26
N LEU A 64 -42.95 2.24 12.73
CA LEU A 64 -44.28 1.98 12.12
C LEU A 64 -44.52 2.11 10.59
N THR A 65 -44.66 0.94 9.96
CA THR A 65 -45.60 0.64 8.86
C THR A 65 -47.06 0.56 9.41
N PRO A 66 -48.15 0.41 8.62
CA PRO A 66 -48.24 0.07 7.18
C PRO A 66 -49.27 0.91 6.39
N GLU A 67 -49.32 0.74 5.06
CA GLU A 67 -50.60 0.59 4.34
C GLU A 67 -50.39 0.15 2.88
N VAL A 68 -51.17 -0.88 2.52
CA VAL A 68 -51.43 -1.41 1.17
C VAL A 68 -52.80 -0.86 0.75
N PRO A 69 -53.06 -0.71 -0.55
CA PRO A 69 -54.29 -1.34 -1.06
C PRO A 69 -54.04 -2.27 -2.24
N GLN A 70 -54.74 -3.40 -2.16
CA GLN A 70 -54.94 -4.47 -3.12
C GLN A 70 -56.33 -4.29 -3.75
N GLU A 71 -56.49 -4.66 -5.02
CA GLU A 71 -57.67 -5.32 -5.63
C GLU A 71 -57.26 -5.70 -7.08
N ASP A 72 -57.14 -6.98 -7.48
CA ASP A 72 -58.16 -8.04 -7.72
C ASP A 72 -58.97 -7.72 -9.02
N LEU A 73 -59.21 -8.58 -10.04
CA LEU A 73 -59.53 -10.01 -10.17
C LEU A 73 -59.19 -10.48 -11.62
N ALA A 74 -58.60 -11.66 -11.83
CA ALA A 74 -59.17 -13.01 -12.06
C ALA A 74 -59.62 -13.31 -13.52
N ASP A 75 -59.08 -14.38 -14.11
CA ASP A 75 -59.83 -15.61 -14.43
C ASP A 75 -59.00 -16.68 -15.19
N GLY A 76 -59.29 -17.95 -14.90
CA GLY A 76 -59.31 -19.02 -15.92
C GLY A 76 -58.18 -20.07 -15.95
N ARG A 77 -58.28 -21.08 -15.09
CA ARG A 77 -57.62 -22.43 -15.09
C ARG A 77 -57.89 -23.27 -16.37
N PRO A 78 -57.48 -24.58 -16.48
CA PRO A 78 -56.29 -25.35 -16.02
C PRO A 78 -55.70 -26.28 -17.14
N TRP A 79 -54.78 -27.20 -16.78
CA TRP A 79 -54.66 -28.67 -17.09
C TRP A 79 -53.19 -29.04 -16.75
N GLY A 80 -52.85 -29.89 -15.79
CA GLY A 80 -53.07 -31.35 -15.71
C GLY A 80 -51.71 -32.05 -15.74
N ASP A 81 -51.13 -32.35 -14.57
CA ASP A 81 -50.83 -33.70 -14.05
C ASP A 81 -49.54 -34.37 -14.57
N HIS A 82 -48.61 -34.65 -13.64
CA HIS A 82 -48.12 -36.02 -13.40
C HIS A 82 -47.57 -36.17 -11.99
N ALA A 83 -48.18 -37.11 -11.28
CA ALA A 83 -47.87 -37.54 -9.92
C ALA A 83 -46.70 -38.54 -9.87
N GLY A 84 -45.98 -38.52 -8.75
CA GLY A 84 -45.08 -39.57 -8.28
C GLY A 84 -44.89 -39.44 -6.77
N LYS A 85 -45.67 -40.20 -6.01
CA LYS A 85 -45.70 -40.29 -4.55
C LYS A 85 -44.45 -40.99 -4.00
N GLU A 86 -43.93 -40.51 -2.87
CA GLU A 86 -43.63 -41.31 -1.66
C GLU A 86 -43.83 -40.42 -0.41
N ALA A 87 -44.34 -41.00 0.68
CA ALA A 87 -44.63 -40.40 1.99
C ALA A 87 -44.33 -41.44 3.08
N PRO A 88 -44.33 -41.13 4.39
CA PRO A 88 -43.96 -39.88 5.09
C PRO A 88 -42.92 -40.16 6.22
N VAL A 89 -42.28 -39.11 6.75
CA VAL A 89 -41.63 -39.17 8.07
C VAL A 89 -42.30 -38.12 8.96
N GLU A 90 -42.98 -38.60 10.00
CA GLU A 90 -43.50 -37.78 11.10
C GLU A 90 -42.33 -37.17 11.88
N VAL A 91 -42.33 -35.85 12.03
CA VAL A 91 -41.50 -35.15 13.03
C VAL A 91 -42.40 -34.22 13.82
N ASP A 92 -42.44 -34.53 15.11
CA ASP A 92 -43.11 -33.86 16.23
C ASP A 92 -42.71 -32.37 16.37
N PRO A 93 -43.65 -31.41 16.52
CA PRO A 93 -43.32 -30.01 16.70
C PRO A 93 -43.41 -29.60 18.17
N SER A 94 -42.33 -29.71 18.93
CA SER A 94 -42.17 -28.92 20.16
C SER A 94 -40.72 -28.81 20.64
N PHE A 95 -40.01 -27.76 20.23
CA PHE A 95 -38.92 -27.19 21.03
C PHE A 95 -39.01 -25.67 20.94
N GLY A 96 -39.64 -25.09 21.96
CA GLY A 96 -40.07 -23.71 22.00
C GLY A 96 -38.93 -22.71 22.29
N SER A 97 -39.14 -21.51 21.76
CA SER A 97 -38.37 -20.26 21.87
C SER A 97 -37.97 -19.79 23.27
N TRP A 98 -38.25 -20.55 24.33
CA TRP A 98 -37.93 -20.22 25.71
C TRP A 98 -36.51 -20.64 26.13
N GLU A 99 -35.95 -21.70 25.54
CA GLU A 99 -34.60 -22.19 25.87
C GLU A 99 -33.49 -21.21 25.46
N LEU A 100 -33.63 -20.54 24.32
CA LEU A 100 -32.67 -19.52 23.84
C LEU A 100 -32.68 -18.26 24.71
N VAL A 101 -33.82 -17.90 25.29
CA VAL A 101 -33.94 -16.78 26.22
C VAL A 101 -33.29 -17.13 27.56
N VAL A 102 -33.47 -18.35 28.05
CA VAL A 102 -32.82 -18.83 29.29
C VAL A 102 -31.30 -18.89 29.14
N VAL A 103 -30.78 -19.37 28.01
CA VAL A 103 -29.33 -19.39 27.72
C VAL A 103 -28.75 -17.96 27.59
N GLY A 104 -29.51 -17.04 26.99
CA GLY A 104 -29.12 -15.63 26.89
C GLY A 104 -29.05 -14.92 28.25
N VAL A 105 -30.07 -15.11 29.10
CA VAL A 105 -30.11 -14.51 30.45
C VAL A 105 -29.04 -15.12 31.36
N ALA A 106 -28.80 -16.43 31.31
CA ALA A 106 -27.76 -17.08 32.09
C ALA A 106 -26.34 -16.57 31.73
N SER A 107 -26.09 -16.33 30.44
CA SER A 107 -24.80 -15.82 29.95
C SER A 107 -24.51 -14.38 30.40
N ILE A 108 -25.55 -13.53 30.47
CA ILE A 108 -25.44 -12.15 30.97
C ILE A 108 -25.21 -12.15 32.49
N CYS A 109 -25.89 -13.02 33.23
CA CYS A 109 -25.70 -13.14 34.68
C CYS A 109 -24.29 -13.66 35.05
N TRP A 110 -23.72 -14.58 34.27
CA TRP A 110 -22.36 -15.08 34.48
C TRP A 110 -21.28 -14.04 34.11
N GLY A 111 -21.47 -13.32 33.00
CA GLY A 111 -20.57 -12.22 32.60
C GLY A 111 -20.57 -11.05 33.58
N GLY A 112 -21.74 -10.67 34.11
CA GLY A 112 -21.88 -9.62 35.12
C GLY A 112 -21.31 -10.01 36.48
N GLY A 113 -21.46 -11.28 36.89
CA GLY A 113 -20.88 -11.80 38.13
C GLY A 113 -19.35 -11.80 38.13
N LEU A 114 -18.73 -12.13 36.99
CA LEU A 114 -17.27 -12.12 36.84
C LEU A 114 -16.71 -10.68 36.88
N LEU A 115 -17.42 -9.71 36.29
CA LEU A 115 -17.04 -8.29 36.33
C LEU A 115 -17.21 -7.71 37.76
N CYS A 116 -18.26 -8.07 38.49
CA CYS A 116 -18.43 -7.69 39.89
C CYS A 116 -17.35 -8.30 40.80
N LEU A 117 -16.93 -9.55 40.57
CA LEU A 117 -15.85 -10.17 41.35
C LEU A 117 -14.47 -9.55 41.06
N LEU A 118 -14.23 -9.08 39.83
CA LEU A 118 -13.01 -8.37 39.46
C LEU A 118 -12.98 -6.93 40.03
N LEU A 119 -14.13 -6.28 40.15
CA LEU A 119 -14.25 -4.95 40.75
C LEU A 119 -14.28 -4.99 42.30
N TRP A 120 -14.69 -6.10 42.92
CA TRP A 120 -14.71 -6.27 44.38
C TRP A 120 -13.34 -6.59 44.99
N ARG A 121 -12.36 -7.03 44.19
CA ARG A 121 -11.00 -7.39 44.66
C ARG A 121 -9.97 -6.26 44.57
N ALA A 122 -10.36 -5.04 44.22
CA ALA A 122 -9.49 -3.87 44.26
C ALA A 122 -9.47 -3.25 45.67
N PRO A 123 -8.32 -3.16 46.38
CA PRO A 123 -8.24 -2.47 47.65
C PRO A 123 -8.39 -0.96 47.46
N LEU A 124 -9.47 -0.40 47.99
CA LEU A 124 -9.70 1.03 48.17
C LEU A 124 -8.89 1.52 49.37
N GLU A 125 -7.82 2.28 49.16
CA GLU A 125 -7.37 3.25 50.15
C GLU A 125 -7.85 4.65 49.78
N ARG A 126 -8.39 5.29 50.80
CA ARG A 126 -9.37 6.38 50.77
C ARG A 126 -8.65 7.70 50.97
N ASN A 127 -9.04 8.70 50.18
CA ASN A 127 -8.71 10.10 50.38
C ASN A 127 -9.02 10.56 51.81
N SER A 128 -8.02 11.12 52.50
CA SER A 128 -8.22 12.06 53.60
C SER A 128 -7.26 13.24 53.43
N SER A 129 -7.83 14.34 52.94
CA SER A 129 -7.53 15.74 53.30
C SER A 129 -6.25 16.00 54.11
N GLN A 130 -5.25 16.61 53.47
CA GLN A 130 -4.16 17.31 54.16
C GLN A 130 -4.22 18.84 53.93
N PRO A 131 -3.84 19.66 54.93
CA PRO A 131 -3.82 21.12 54.87
C PRO A 131 -2.55 21.66 54.19
N PRO A 132 -2.47 22.97 53.88
CA PRO A 132 -1.36 23.55 53.13
C PRO A 132 -0.04 23.58 53.94
N PRO A 133 1.12 23.61 53.25
CA PRO A 133 2.42 23.42 53.90
C PRO A 133 2.86 24.64 54.72
N ALA A 134 3.40 24.34 55.90
CA ALA A 134 4.10 25.27 56.77
C ALA A 134 5.46 25.68 56.20
N ALA A 135 5.78 26.96 56.37
CA ALA A 135 7.06 27.59 56.09
C ALA A 135 8.08 27.37 57.22
N SER A 136 9.38 27.42 56.89
CA SER A 136 10.47 27.93 57.76
C SER A 136 11.73 28.16 56.90
N PRO A 137 12.74 28.98 57.30
CA PRO A 137 12.79 30.08 58.27
C PRO A 137 13.32 31.40 57.60
N PRO A 138 13.52 32.51 58.35
CA PRO A 138 13.38 33.87 57.84
C PRO A 138 14.67 34.54 57.35
N PHE A 139 14.50 35.42 56.35
CA PHE A 139 15.37 36.59 56.16
C PHE A 139 15.03 37.66 57.21
N PRO A 140 16.01 38.30 57.85
CA PRO A 140 15.76 39.43 58.73
C PRO A 140 15.39 40.68 57.91
N ARG A 141 14.22 41.25 58.22
CA ARG A 141 13.88 42.65 57.89
C ARG A 141 14.30 43.53 59.05
N THR A 142 15.11 44.54 58.77
CA THR A 142 15.09 45.80 59.49
C THR A 142 14.50 46.89 58.59
N THR A 143 13.79 47.78 59.25
CA THR A 143 12.73 48.69 58.83
C THR A 143 13.19 49.93 58.05
N PRO A 144 12.23 50.69 57.47
CA PRO A 144 12.48 51.83 56.61
C PRO A 144 12.37 53.17 57.35
N GLU A 145 13.23 54.11 56.96
CA GLU A 145 13.09 55.57 57.07
C GLU A 145 13.82 56.08 55.82
N GLY A 146 13.40 57.05 55.01
CA GLY A 146 12.43 58.11 55.12
C GLY A 146 12.98 59.25 54.26
N SER A 147 12.09 59.98 53.58
CA SER A 147 12.28 61.34 53.02
C SER A 147 13.20 61.59 51.80
N LEU A 148 12.52 61.91 50.68
CA LEU A 148 12.48 63.21 49.98
C LEU A 148 13.72 63.75 49.21
N GLU A 149 13.43 64.02 47.94
CA GLU A 149 13.74 65.21 47.12
C GLU A 149 14.98 65.30 46.20
N LEU A 150 14.64 65.58 44.93
CA LEU A 150 15.29 66.41 43.90
C LEU A 150 16.83 66.51 43.84
N HIS A 151 17.40 66.22 42.67
CA HIS A 151 17.81 67.27 41.71
C HIS A 151 18.34 66.68 40.39
N GLN A 152 18.06 67.42 39.32
CA GLN A 152 18.55 67.24 37.97
C GLN A 152 20.03 67.59 37.83
N GLY A 153 20.70 66.93 36.89
CA GLY A 153 21.73 67.52 36.02
C GLY A 153 23.17 67.45 36.53
N ALA A 154 24.01 66.64 35.87
CA ALA A 154 25.33 67.05 35.39
C ALA A 154 25.96 65.93 34.54
N GLU A 155 26.77 66.37 33.59
CA GLU A 155 27.29 65.67 32.42
C GLU A 155 28.37 64.60 32.67
N LEU A 156 28.59 63.83 31.60
CA LEU A 156 29.56 62.75 31.33
C LEU A 156 31.00 62.97 31.86
N PRO A 157 31.75 61.85 32.01
CA PRO A 157 32.80 61.59 31.03
C PRO A 157 32.80 60.15 30.46
N ALA A 158 33.36 60.04 29.27
CA ALA A 158 33.43 58.85 28.41
C ALA A 158 34.15 57.64 29.02
N PRO A 159 33.85 56.40 28.58
CA PRO A 159 34.47 55.18 29.07
C PRO A 159 35.78 54.87 28.33
N SER A 160 36.81 54.55 29.10
CA SER A 160 38.04 53.92 28.63
C SER A 160 37.97 52.41 28.83
N ALA A 161 38.22 51.69 27.73
CA ALA A 161 38.92 50.41 27.64
C ALA A 161 38.29 49.14 28.25
N SER A 162 37.76 48.32 27.33
CA SER A 162 38.03 46.89 27.15
C SER A 162 37.97 45.95 28.37
N ALA A 163 36.91 45.15 28.41
CA ALA A 163 36.97 43.76 28.83
C ALA A 163 36.11 42.93 27.85
N ASP A 164 36.77 42.01 27.16
CA ASP A 164 36.17 41.05 26.23
C ASP A 164 35.06 40.24 26.91
N GLU A 165 33.80 40.47 26.53
CA GLU A 165 32.77 39.43 26.62
C GLU A 165 32.93 38.52 25.39
N ALA A 166 33.75 37.49 25.54
CA ALA A 166 33.72 36.36 24.62
C ALA A 166 32.32 35.70 24.71
N PRO A 167 31.61 35.49 23.59
CA PRO A 167 30.37 34.73 23.61
C PRO A 167 30.70 33.30 24.03
N LEU A 168 29.97 32.76 25.01
CA LEU A 168 29.95 31.33 25.31
C LEU A 168 29.61 30.56 24.02
N GLN A 169 30.64 30.04 23.36
CA GLN A 169 30.49 29.08 22.28
C GLN A 169 29.84 27.83 22.89
N SER A 170 28.57 27.58 22.56
CA SER A 170 28.00 26.25 22.67
C SER A 170 28.94 25.28 21.96
N PRO A 171 29.30 24.12 22.54
CA PRO A 171 30.18 23.17 21.87
C PRO A 171 29.57 22.84 20.51
N ASP A 172 30.36 23.02 19.45
CA ASP A 172 29.97 22.63 18.09
C ASP A 172 29.40 21.20 18.14
N PRO A 173 28.26 20.92 17.48
CA PRO A 173 27.66 19.58 17.51
C PRO A 173 28.69 18.56 17.04
N GLU A 174 29.09 17.66 17.95
CA GLU A 174 30.16 16.69 17.78
C GLU A 174 29.94 15.87 16.50
N VAL A 175 30.76 16.11 15.48
CA VAL A 175 30.74 15.36 14.22
C VAL A 175 31.36 14.00 14.50
N VAL A 176 30.56 12.95 14.37
CA VAL A 176 31.04 11.56 14.51
C VAL A 176 31.72 11.17 13.22
N THR A 177 32.95 10.63 13.32
CA THR A 177 33.73 10.16 12.18
C THR A 177 34.11 8.69 12.38
N VAL A 178 33.79 7.84 11.40
CA VAL A 178 34.09 6.41 11.40
C VAL A 178 34.67 6.03 10.04
N GLY A 179 35.97 5.72 10.01
CA GLY A 179 36.68 5.51 8.75
C GLY A 179 36.60 6.75 7.86
N LYS A 180 36.02 6.60 6.67
CA LYS A 180 35.77 7.73 5.73
C LYS A 180 34.39 8.38 5.86
N LEU A 181 33.55 7.89 6.78
CA LEU A 181 32.21 8.41 7.02
C LEU A 181 32.23 9.50 8.08
N SER A 182 31.46 10.56 7.86
CA SER A 182 31.17 11.56 8.88
C SER A 182 29.70 11.95 8.91
N PHE A 183 29.12 12.15 10.09
CA PHE A 183 27.73 12.59 10.25
C PHE A 183 27.53 13.31 11.59
N ARG A 184 26.42 14.04 11.72
CA ARG A 184 26.02 14.68 12.97
C ARG A 184 24.87 13.90 13.62
N PRO A 185 24.97 13.46 14.88
CA PRO A 185 23.89 12.73 15.55
C PRO A 185 22.56 13.49 15.65
N GLN A 186 22.58 14.82 15.53
CA GLN A 186 21.39 15.67 15.54
C GLN A 186 20.65 15.68 14.20
N GLU A 187 21.32 15.34 13.09
CA GLU A 187 20.75 15.32 11.73
C GLU A 187 20.09 13.96 11.43
N VAL A 188 19.14 13.57 12.26
CA VAL A 188 18.39 12.30 12.10
C VAL A 188 17.38 12.43 10.95
N LEU A 189 17.51 11.57 9.95
CA LEU A 189 16.58 11.42 8.83
C LEU A 189 15.45 10.44 9.15
N GLY A 190 15.74 9.39 9.94
CA GLY A 190 14.77 8.35 10.25
C GLY A 190 15.22 7.43 11.39
N ARG A 191 14.27 6.63 11.89
CA ARG A 191 14.46 5.62 12.92
C ARG A 191 13.83 4.31 12.47
N GLY A 192 14.52 3.20 12.68
CA GLY A 192 14.06 1.84 12.37
C GLY A 192 13.92 0.99 13.62
N ALA A 193 13.55 -0.29 13.45
CA ALA A 193 13.54 -1.26 14.54
C ALA A 193 14.95 -1.62 15.01
N GLY A 194 15.02 -2.28 16.17
CA GLY A 194 16.28 -2.79 16.72
C GLY A 194 17.31 -1.69 17.00
N GLY A 195 16.86 -0.48 17.36
CA GLY A 195 17.75 0.66 17.64
C GLY A 195 18.43 1.25 16.41
N THR A 196 17.93 0.97 15.20
CA THR A 196 18.47 1.52 13.95
C THR A 196 18.18 3.01 13.81
N PHE A 197 19.18 3.80 13.43
CA PHE A 197 19.04 5.22 13.10
C PHE A 197 19.59 5.50 11.72
N VAL A 198 18.98 6.45 11.01
CA VAL A 198 19.48 6.95 9.73
C VAL A 198 19.79 8.43 9.89
N PHE A 199 21.01 8.83 9.59
CA PHE A 199 21.49 10.21 9.69
C PHE A 199 21.84 10.75 8.31
N ARG A 200 21.84 12.07 8.17
CA ARG A 200 22.53 12.73 7.06
C ARG A 200 24.02 12.73 7.35
N GLY A 201 24.82 12.35 6.36
CA GLY A 201 26.28 12.30 6.49
C GLY A 201 26.99 12.56 5.17
N HIS A 202 28.31 12.37 5.22
CA HIS A 202 29.21 12.54 4.08
C HIS A 202 30.12 11.32 3.93
N PHE A 203 30.41 10.96 2.69
CA PHE A 203 31.35 9.92 2.30
C PHE A 203 32.07 10.32 1.02
N ASP A 204 33.41 10.37 1.04
CA ASP A 204 34.24 10.63 -0.15
C ASP A 204 33.79 11.85 -0.97
N GLY A 205 33.48 12.95 -0.27
CA GLY A 205 33.01 14.21 -0.85
C GLY A 205 31.54 14.23 -1.31
N ARG A 206 30.73 13.23 -0.93
CA ARG A 206 29.33 13.10 -1.32
C ARG A 206 28.41 13.13 -0.10
N ASP A 207 27.26 13.79 -0.23
CA ASP A 207 26.15 13.63 0.71
C ASP A 207 25.60 12.20 0.65
N VAL A 208 25.42 11.57 1.82
CA VAL A 208 24.91 10.20 1.96
C VAL A 208 23.92 10.08 3.11
N ALA A 209 23.09 9.04 3.08
CA ALA A 209 22.36 8.57 4.24
C ALA A 209 23.21 7.53 4.99
N VAL A 210 23.45 7.74 6.29
CA VAL A 210 24.24 6.84 7.14
C VAL A 210 23.29 6.04 8.03
N LYS A 211 23.08 4.76 7.70
CA LYS A 211 22.30 3.81 8.51
C LYS A 211 23.21 3.19 9.57
N ARG A 212 22.94 3.49 10.86
CA ARG A 212 23.65 2.95 12.01
C ARG A 212 22.86 1.78 12.60
N LEU A 213 23.51 0.63 12.77
CA LEU A 213 22.93 -0.60 13.31
C LEU A 213 23.73 -1.08 14.53
N LEU A 214 23.05 -1.79 15.43
CA LEU A 214 23.67 -2.36 16.63
C LEU A 214 24.52 -3.62 16.30
N PRO A 215 25.57 -3.92 17.09
CA PRO A 215 26.49 -5.04 16.85
C PRO A 215 25.84 -6.41 16.93
N GLU A 216 24.77 -6.58 17.71
CA GLU A 216 24.07 -7.88 17.82
C GLU A 216 23.48 -8.34 16.48
N SER A 217 23.51 -7.47 15.46
CA SER A 217 22.99 -7.69 14.11
C SER A 217 24.06 -8.00 13.05
N VAL A 218 25.33 -8.32 13.39
CA VAL A 218 26.42 -8.51 12.37
C VAL A 218 26.00 -9.38 11.18
N ARG A 219 25.40 -10.56 11.43
CA ARG A 219 24.94 -11.47 10.36
C ARG A 219 23.85 -10.86 9.47
N LEU A 220 23.01 -10.00 10.04
CA LEU A 220 21.96 -9.28 9.31
C LEU A 220 22.56 -8.15 8.48
N VAL A 221 23.58 -7.45 9.02
CA VAL A 221 24.33 -6.40 8.32
C VAL A 221 25.06 -6.97 7.11
N ASP A 222 25.82 -8.06 7.29
CA ASP A 222 26.56 -8.71 6.19
C ASP A 222 25.63 -9.14 5.05
N ARG A 223 24.46 -9.69 5.41
CA ARG A 223 23.42 -10.07 4.46
C ARG A 223 22.81 -8.84 3.77
N GLU A 224 22.47 -7.78 4.50
CA GLU A 224 21.93 -6.55 3.94
C GLU A 224 22.92 -5.95 2.93
N VAL A 225 24.20 -5.83 3.30
CA VAL A 225 25.27 -5.32 2.44
C VAL A 225 25.47 -6.19 1.20
N GLN A 226 25.43 -7.53 1.34
CA GLN A 226 25.53 -8.43 0.20
C GLN A 226 24.40 -8.20 -0.80
N LEU A 227 23.14 -8.16 -0.34
CA LEU A 227 21.98 -7.99 -1.22
C LEU A 227 21.97 -6.62 -1.90
N LEU A 228 22.39 -5.56 -1.19
CA LEU A 228 22.57 -4.24 -1.76
C LEU A 228 23.61 -4.25 -2.89
N ARG A 229 24.81 -4.80 -2.65
CA ARG A 229 25.87 -4.89 -3.68
C ARG A 229 25.47 -5.70 -4.92
N GLU A 230 24.57 -6.67 -4.76
CA GLU A 230 24.07 -7.48 -5.87
C GLU A 230 23.02 -6.75 -6.72
N SER A 231 22.34 -5.73 -6.18
CA SER A 231 21.14 -5.12 -6.80
C SER A 231 21.17 -3.60 -7.02
N ASP A 232 22.19 -2.91 -6.49
CA ASP A 232 22.28 -1.44 -6.49
C ASP A 232 22.59 -0.80 -7.86
N ALA A 233 22.88 -1.63 -8.87
CA ALA A 233 23.11 -1.17 -10.24
C ALA A 233 21.82 -0.64 -10.92
N HIS A 234 20.64 -1.02 -10.43
CA HIS A 234 19.37 -0.61 -11.02
C HIS A 234 18.94 0.78 -10.55
N PRO A 235 18.48 1.68 -11.45
CA PRO A 235 18.17 3.08 -11.10
C PRO A 235 17.02 3.27 -10.10
N ASN A 236 16.21 2.25 -9.85
CA ASN A 236 15.11 2.25 -8.89
C ASN A 236 15.36 1.38 -7.65
N VAL A 237 16.64 1.05 -7.38
CA VAL A 237 17.11 0.42 -6.15
C VAL A 237 18.15 1.34 -5.51
N VAL A 238 18.13 1.45 -4.18
CA VAL A 238 19.00 2.39 -3.45
C VAL A 238 20.48 2.06 -3.68
N ARG A 239 21.28 3.08 -4.01
CA ARG A 239 22.70 2.88 -4.22
C ARG A 239 23.44 2.64 -2.91
N TYR A 240 24.27 1.61 -2.86
CA TYR A 240 25.19 1.37 -1.75
C TYR A 240 26.55 2.00 -2.04
N PHE A 241 27.17 2.61 -1.04
CA PHE A 241 28.50 3.21 -1.18
C PHE A 241 29.56 2.47 -0.36
N CYS A 242 29.34 2.30 0.94
CA CYS A 242 30.30 1.62 1.80
C CYS A 242 29.64 1.09 3.08
N THR A 243 30.43 0.31 3.83
CA THR A 243 30.13 -0.06 5.20
C THR A 243 31.37 0.17 6.04
N GLU A 244 31.18 0.69 7.25
CA GLU A 244 32.23 0.93 8.24
C GLU A 244 31.76 0.38 9.59
N VAL A 245 32.70 0.12 10.50
CA VAL A 245 32.42 -0.43 11.83
C VAL A 245 33.31 0.27 12.85
N ASP A 246 32.75 0.61 14.01
CA ASP A 246 33.51 1.03 15.19
C ASP A 246 33.33 0.03 16.34
N GLY A 247 33.78 0.39 17.55
CA GLY A 247 33.66 -0.49 18.71
C GLY A 247 32.21 -0.73 19.20
N GLN A 248 31.22 0.00 18.69
CA GLN A 248 29.85 0.02 19.18
C GLN A 248 28.78 -0.18 18.11
N PHE A 249 29.05 0.09 16.83
CA PHE A 249 28.02 0.07 15.79
C PHE A 249 28.58 -0.30 14.41
N HIS A 250 27.68 -0.79 13.56
CA HIS A 250 27.89 -0.89 12.12
C HIS A 250 27.24 0.30 11.42
N TYR A 251 27.88 0.78 10.36
CA TYR A 251 27.43 1.89 9.55
C TYR A 251 27.34 1.45 8.09
N ILE A 252 26.23 1.77 7.43
CA ILE A 252 26.03 1.57 5.99
C ILE A 252 25.75 2.92 5.37
N ALA A 253 26.56 3.30 4.38
CA ALA A 253 26.36 4.53 3.61
C ALA A 253 25.58 4.25 2.33
N LEU A 254 24.47 4.96 2.15
CA LEU A 254 23.52 4.79 1.07
C LEU A 254 23.27 6.12 0.34
N GLU A 255 22.66 6.03 -0.86
CA GLU A 255 22.14 7.20 -1.57
C GLU A 255 21.24 8.05 -0.68
N LEU A 256 21.58 9.35 -0.54
CA LEU A 256 20.72 10.30 0.14
C LEU A 256 19.53 10.67 -0.75
N CYS A 257 18.32 10.42 -0.25
CA CYS A 257 17.07 10.78 -0.90
C CYS A 257 16.40 11.96 -0.20
N SER A 258 15.54 12.68 -0.92
CA SER A 258 14.86 13.87 -0.39
C SER A 258 13.70 13.53 0.54
N ALA A 259 13.00 12.41 0.30
CA ALA A 259 11.86 11.99 1.11
C ALA A 259 11.53 10.51 0.96
N THR A 260 10.67 10.02 1.84
CA THR A 260 9.93 8.76 1.65
C THR A 260 8.69 8.99 0.78
N LEU A 261 8.16 7.92 0.17
CA LEU A 261 6.88 7.95 -0.55
C LEU A 261 5.74 8.35 0.38
N GLN A 262 5.78 7.94 1.64
CA GLN A 262 4.81 8.36 2.65
C GLN A 262 4.78 9.90 2.78
N GLN A 263 5.94 10.52 2.99
CA GLN A 263 6.05 11.98 3.08
C GLN A 263 5.62 12.66 1.76
N TYR A 264 5.97 12.08 0.61
CA TYR A 264 5.61 12.60 -0.70
C TYR A 264 4.08 12.62 -0.94
N VAL A 265 3.37 11.57 -0.52
CA VAL A 265 1.92 11.43 -0.67
C VAL A 265 1.17 12.26 0.37
N GLU A 266 1.57 12.19 1.65
CA GLU A 266 0.85 12.82 2.77
C GLU A 266 1.12 14.32 2.89
N SER A 267 2.26 14.82 2.43
CA SER A 267 2.54 16.26 2.47
C SER A 267 1.72 17.01 1.43
N SER A 268 0.97 18.02 1.87
CA SER A 268 0.26 18.95 0.99
C SER A 268 1.22 19.84 0.20
N VAL A 269 2.40 20.12 0.75
CA VAL A 269 3.42 21.01 0.19
C VAL A 269 4.75 20.27 0.18
N PHE A 270 4.92 19.33 -0.74
CA PHE A 270 6.25 18.78 -1.03
C PHE A 270 6.88 19.63 -2.15
N PRO A 271 7.98 20.37 -1.85
CA PRO A 271 8.66 21.18 -2.87
C PRO A 271 9.08 20.28 -4.04
N GLY A 272 8.68 20.64 -5.26
CA GLY A 272 8.99 19.82 -6.43
C GLY A 272 8.11 18.58 -6.61
N LYS A 273 6.87 18.56 -6.09
CA LYS A 273 5.82 17.63 -6.57
C LYS A 273 5.71 17.73 -8.09
N GLY A 274 6.34 16.79 -8.78
CA GLY A 274 6.45 16.80 -10.25
C GLY A 274 6.47 15.40 -10.86
N MET A 275 6.59 14.35 -10.04
CA MET A 275 6.43 12.99 -10.52
C MET A 275 4.96 12.62 -10.54
N ASP A 276 4.46 12.28 -11.71
CA ASP A 276 3.11 11.73 -11.85
C ASP A 276 3.04 10.34 -11.21
N SER A 277 1.85 10.00 -10.68
CA SER A 277 1.62 8.74 -9.99
C SER A 277 1.96 7.51 -10.85
N LEU A 278 1.76 7.59 -12.18
CA LEU A 278 2.03 6.47 -13.07
C LEU A 278 3.54 6.22 -13.20
N SER A 279 4.34 7.27 -13.39
CA SER A 279 5.81 7.20 -13.40
C SER A 279 6.35 6.65 -12.09
N LEU A 280 5.81 7.10 -10.95
CA LEU A 280 6.22 6.64 -9.62
C LEU A 280 6.00 5.13 -9.45
N LEU A 281 4.80 4.66 -9.78
CA LEU A 281 4.44 3.24 -9.69
C LEU A 281 5.21 2.39 -10.72
N THR A 282 5.45 2.92 -11.92
CA THR A 282 6.27 2.27 -12.95
C THR A 282 7.69 2.05 -12.46
N GLN A 283 8.32 3.09 -11.92
CA GLN A 283 9.68 3.04 -11.39
C GLN A 283 9.79 2.10 -10.19
N THR A 284 8.82 2.15 -9.29
CA THR A 284 8.73 1.21 -8.15
C THR A 284 8.66 -0.23 -8.64
N MET A 285 7.78 -0.53 -9.60
CA MET A 285 7.68 -1.89 -10.15
C MET A 285 8.90 -2.31 -10.96
N SER A 286 9.57 -1.39 -11.65
CA SER A 286 10.84 -1.67 -12.34
C SER A 286 11.92 -2.10 -11.35
N GLY A 287 12.05 -1.38 -10.22
CA GLY A 287 12.95 -1.76 -9.14
C GLY A 287 12.59 -3.13 -8.56
N LEU A 288 11.30 -3.38 -8.32
CA LEU A 288 10.84 -4.65 -7.75
C LEU A 288 11.06 -5.82 -8.70
N ALA A 289 10.76 -5.64 -10.00
CA ALA A 289 11.03 -6.63 -11.03
C ALA A 289 12.51 -6.97 -11.14
N HIS A 290 13.40 -5.97 -10.98
CA HIS A 290 14.83 -6.21 -10.91
C HIS A 290 15.22 -7.08 -9.70
N LEU A 291 14.73 -6.77 -8.50
CA LEU A 291 14.98 -7.60 -7.31
C LEU A 291 14.49 -9.04 -7.51
N HIS A 292 13.28 -9.21 -8.03
CA HIS A 292 12.71 -10.53 -8.31
C HIS A 292 13.52 -11.29 -9.37
N SER A 293 14.05 -10.62 -10.40
CA SER A 293 14.94 -11.23 -11.39
C SER A 293 16.25 -11.78 -10.81
N LEU A 294 16.72 -11.19 -9.70
CA LEU A 294 17.87 -11.66 -8.92
C LEU A 294 17.49 -12.70 -7.85
N SER A 295 16.23 -13.15 -7.85
CA SER A 295 15.66 -14.03 -6.82
C SER A 295 15.73 -13.41 -5.42
N ILE A 296 15.53 -12.09 -5.30
CA ILE A 296 15.50 -11.36 -4.03
C ILE A 296 14.05 -10.94 -3.75
N ALA A 297 13.47 -11.46 -2.67
CA ALA A 297 12.19 -10.99 -2.13
C ALA A 297 12.44 -9.89 -1.08
N HIS A 298 11.72 -8.78 -1.17
CA HIS A 298 11.91 -7.61 -0.31
C HIS A 298 11.34 -7.81 1.10
N ARG A 299 10.11 -8.34 1.20
CA ARG A 299 9.41 -8.77 2.43
C ARG A 299 9.00 -7.67 3.41
N ASP A 300 9.38 -6.41 3.18
CA ASP A 300 8.89 -5.26 3.96
C ASP A 300 8.63 -4.02 3.06
N LEU A 301 7.98 -4.25 1.92
CA LEU A 301 7.67 -3.16 1.00
C LEU A 301 6.52 -2.31 1.57
N LYS A 302 6.76 -1.02 1.76
CA LYS A 302 5.80 -0.05 2.31
C LYS A 302 6.18 1.37 1.88
N PRO A 303 5.28 2.37 2.00
CA PRO A 303 5.58 3.75 1.61
C PRO A 303 6.79 4.37 2.32
N CYS A 304 7.16 3.92 3.51
CA CYS A 304 8.36 4.40 4.21
C CYS A 304 9.67 3.93 3.55
N ASN A 305 9.63 2.79 2.85
CA ASN A 305 10.81 2.12 2.29
C ASN A 305 10.98 2.37 0.78
N ILE A 306 10.05 3.11 0.16
CA ILE A 306 10.22 3.68 -1.17
C ILE A 306 10.62 5.13 -0.99
N LEU A 307 11.76 5.52 -1.54
CA LEU A 307 12.33 6.86 -1.40
C LEU A 307 12.18 7.65 -2.70
N ILE A 308 12.11 8.97 -2.58
CA ILE A 308 12.12 9.93 -3.68
C ILE A 308 13.49 10.58 -3.71
N SER A 309 14.23 10.38 -4.80
CA SER A 309 15.57 10.95 -4.97
C SER A 309 15.54 12.47 -4.98
N ALA A 310 16.71 13.08 -4.79
CA ALA A 310 16.90 14.46 -5.20
C ALA A 310 16.67 14.62 -6.73
N PRO A 311 16.25 15.80 -7.21
CA PRO A 311 16.17 16.05 -8.64
C PRO A 311 17.55 15.88 -9.30
N ASP A 312 17.60 15.20 -10.44
CA ASP A 312 18.82 15.15 -11.25
C ASP A 312 19.14 16.53 -11.88
N GLY A 313 20.23 16.62 -12.65
CA GLY A 313 20.62 17.87 -13.34
C GLY A 313 19.58 18.37 -14.36
N GLN A 314 18.58 17.56 -14.70
CA GLN A 314 17.44 17.92 -15.55
C GLN A 314 16.14 18.15 -14.74
N GLY A 315 16.21 18.12 -13.41
CA GLY A 315 15.09 18.29 -12.51
C GLY A 315 14.21 17.05 -12.34
N ARG A 316 14.63 15.88 -12.83
CA ARG A 316 13.82 14.65 -12.76
C ARG A 316 14.02 13.92 -11.44
N LEU A 317 12.91 13.48 -10.87
CA LEU A 317 12.88 12.67 -9.65
C LEU A 317 12.88 11.18 -9.98
N ARG A 318 13.36 10.35 -9.04
CA ARG A 318 13.27 8.88 -9.11
C ARG A 318 12.62 8.30 -7.86
N ALA A 319 11.79 7.27 -8.05
CA ALA A 319 11.35 6.38 -6.98
C ALA A 319 12.35 5.24 -6.82
N VAL A 320 12.77 4.97 -5.59
CA VAL A 320 13.89 4.09 -5.26
C VAL A 320 13.51 3.16 -4.12
N ILE A 321 13.61 1.84 -4.31
CA ILE A 321 13.38 0.86 -3.24
C ILE A 321 14.59 0.83 -2.30
N SER A 322 14.34 0.84 -1.00
CA SER A 322 15.35 0.84 0.05
C SER A 322 14.98 -0.08 1.23
N ASP A 323 15.88 -0.17 2.21
CA ASP A 323 15.78 -0.98 3.43
C ASP A 323 15.80 -2.51 3.20
N PHE A 324 17.01 -3.04 3.05
CA PHE A 324 17.23 -4.44 2.69
C PHE A 324 17.38 -5.36 3.91
N GLY A 325 17.16 -4.86 5.13
CA GLY A 325 17.37 -5.61 6.37
C GLY A 325 16.49 -6.86 6.50
N LEU A 326 15.35 -6.90 5.80
CA LEU A 326 14.44 -8.05 5.79
C LEU A 326 14.44 -8.84 4.47
N CYS A 327 15.17 -8.35 3.45
CA CYS A 327 15.26 -8.98 2.14
C CYS A 327 15.82 -10.39 2.23
N LYS A 328 15.35 -11.30 1.37
CA LYS A 328 15.79 -12.71 1.33
C LYS A 328 16.06 -13.14 -0.09
N LYS A 329 17.26 -13.70 -0.31
CA LYS A 329 17.60 -14.39 -1.55
C LYS A 329 17.00 -15.80 -1.52
N LEU A 330 16.24 -16.13 -2.55
CA LEU A 330 15.72 -17.47 -2.79
C LEU A 330 16.87 -18.31 -3.34
N GLN A 331 17.15 -19.47 -2.73
CA GLN A 331 18.27 -20.32 -3.13
C GLN A 331 17.84 -21.33 -4.20
N GLY A 332 18.76 -21.74 -5.06
CA GLY A 332 18.69 -23.01 -5.82
C GLY A 332 17.51 -23.16 -6.79
N GLY A 333 17.00 -22.08 -7.40
CA GLY A 333 15.84 -22.15 -8.30
C GLY A 333 14.51 -22.40 -7.57
N HIS A 334 14.50 -22.39 -6.24
CA HIS A 334 13.28 -22.41 -5.46
C HIS A 334 12.56 -21.07 -5.56
N GLN A 335 11.23 -21.11 -5.71
CA GLN A 335 10.39 -19.91 -5.76
C GLN A 335 9.94 -19.44 -4.37
N SER A 336 10.34 -20.14 -3.30
CA SER A 336 9.77 -19.96 -1.96
C SER A 336 10.82 -19.94 -0.84
N PHE A 337 10.46 -19.40 0.34
CA PHE A 337 11.34 -19.32 1.50
C PHE A 337 10.68 -19.80 2.81
N SER A 338 11.49 -20.37 3.72
CA SER A 338 11.01 -20.79 5.06
C SER A 338 10.84 -19.61 6.03
N LEU A 339 9.87 -19.73 6.94
CA LEU A 339 9.52 -18.77 8.01
C LEU A 339 10.32 -18.95 9.31
N GLY A 340 11.29 -19.87 9.37
CA GLY A 340 12.06 -20.18 10.58
C GLY A 340 12.90 -19.04 11.18
N SER A 341 12.91 -17.86 10.55
CA SER A 341 13.56 -16.64 11.04
C SER A 341 12.58 -15.63 11.66
N GLY A 342 11.34 -16.05 11.99
CA GLY A 342 10.24 -15.18 12.38
C GLY A 342 9.48 -14.57 11.20
N ILE A 343 8.33 -13.97 11.51
CA ILE A 343 7.47 -13.27 10.55
C ILE A 343 8.08 -11.86 10.29
N PRO A 344 8.68 -11.60 9.12
CA PRO A 344 9.16 -10.27 8.76
C PRO A 344 7.98 -9.33 8.41
N GLY A 345 8.26 -8.03 8.46
CA GLY A 345 7.45 -7.01 7.81
C GLY A 345 6.71 -6.10 8.79
N THR A 346 6.10 -5.06 8.24
CA THR A 346 5.36 -4.06 8.99
C THR A 346 3.86 -4.35 8.96
N GLU A 347 3.24 -4.42 10.14
CA GLU A 347 1.81 -4.66 10.27
C GLU A 347 0.99 -3.74 9.35
N GLY A 348 -0.01 -4.33 8.70
CA GLY A 348 -0.85 -3.67 7.73
C GLY A 348 -0.33 -3.69 6.29
N TRP A 349 0.90 -4.11 6.05
CA TRP A 349 1.47 -4.29 4.71
C TRP A 349 1.86 -5.74 4.41
N ILE A 350 1.77 -6.62 5.42
CA ILE A 350 2.14 -8.03 5.34
C ILE A 350 1.05 -8.83 4.63
N ALA A 351 1.43 -9.61 3.61
CA ALA A 351 0.55 -10.50 2.87
C ALA A 351 -0.06 -11.59 3.79
N PRO A 352 -1.30 -12.05 3.55
CA PRO A 352 -2.02 -12.92 4.47
C PRO A 352 -1.32 -14.27 4.71
N GLU A 353 -0.68 -14.85 3.70
CA GLU A 353 0.03 -16.14 3.80
C GLU A 353 1.28 -16.10 4.69
N MET A 354 1.81 -14.91 4.99
CA MET A 354 2.94 -14.74 5.91
C MET A 354 2.56 -14.94 7.38
N LEU A 355 1.27 -14.86 7.69
CA LEU A 355 0.72 -14.88 9.05
C LEU A 355 -0.13 -16.13 9.35
N ARG A 356 -0.46 -16.92 8.32
CA ARG A 356 -1.26 -18.14 8.48
C ARG A 356 -0.37 -19.30 8.91
N GLU A 357 -0.69 -19.92 10.04
CA GLU A 357 0.01 -21.13 10.52
C GLU A 357 -0.22 -22.32 9.58
N ASP A 358 -1.38 -22.36 8.93
CA ASP A 358 -1.82 -23.45 8.04
C ASP A 358 -1.40 -23.24 6.57
N ALA A 359 -0.47 -22.33 6.29
CA ALA A 359 -0.02 -22.07 4.93
C ALA A 359 0.59 -23.35 4.33
N GLN A 360 -0.14 -24.00 3.42
CA GLN A 360 0.30 -25.24 2.75
C GLN A 360 1.57 -25.04 1.91
N GLU A 361 1.84 -23.80 1.50
CA GLU A 361 2.96 -23.44 0.62
C GLU A 361 3.86 -22.39 1.28
N SER A 362 5.16 -22.51 1.02
CA SER A 362 6.15 -21.53 1.50
C SER A 362 5.99 -20.21 0.73
N PRO A 363 6.03 -19.04 1.41
CA PRO A 363 5.87 -17.74 0.76
C PRO A 363 6.89 -17.49 -0.36
N THR A 364 6.44 -16.80 -1.42
CA THR A 364 7.22 -16.49 -2.63
C THR A 364 7.44 -14.97 -2.78
N CYS A 365 8.02 -14.51 -3.89
CA CYS A 365 8.04 -13.08 -4.26
C CYS A 365 6.64 -12.44 -4.37
N GLY A 366 5.57 -13.25 -4.44
CA GLY A 366 4.18 -12.80 -4.44
C GLY A 366 3.77 -12.00 -3.20
N VAL A 367 4.50 -12.12 -2.07
CA VAL A 367 4.30 -11.28 -0.89
C VAL A 367 4.56 -9.81 -1.19
N ASP A 368 5.57 -9.52 -2.01
CA ASP A 368 5.90 -8.14 -2.39
C ASP A 368 4.88 -7.56 -3.36
N ILE A 369 4.28 -8.40 -4.21
CA ILE A 369 3.21 -8.00 -5.13
C ILE A 369 1.96 -7.58 -4.35
N PHE A 370 1.63 -8.29 -3.28
CA PHE A 370 0.54 -7.89 -2.38
C PHE A 370 0.81 -6.51 -1.76
N SER A 371 1.99 -6.33 -1.16
CA SER A 371 2.37 -5.05 -0.57
C SER A 371 2.40 -3.92 -1.61
N ALA A 372 2.88 -4.21 -2.84
CA ALA A 372 2.84 -3.27 -3.96
C ALA A 372 1.40 -2.92 -4.35
N GLY A 373 0.47 -3.87 -4.39
CA GLY A 373 -0.95 -3.59 -4.67
C GLY A 373 -1.58 -2.63 -3.65
N CYS A 374 -1.23 -2.78 -2.38
CA CYS A 374 -1.60 -1.82 -1.33
C CYS A 374 -0.99 -0.43 -1.58
N ILE A 375 0.28 -0.36 -1.99
CA ILE A 375 0.98 0.90 -2.31
C ILE A 375 0.36 1.58 -3.54
N PHE A 376 -0.05 0.81 -4.56
CA PHE A 376 -0.74 1.35 -5.74
C PHE A 376 -1.99 2.10 -5.33
N TYR A 377 -2.86 1.47 -4.53
CA TYR A 377 -4.03 2.16 -4.02
C TYR A 377 -3.67 3.35 -3.14
N TYR A 378 -2.65 3.24 -2.28
CA TYR A 378 -2.18 4.34 -1.44
C TYR A 378 -1.78 5.57 -2.25
N VAL A 379 -1.04 5.39 -3.35
CA VAL A 379 -0.66 6.48 -4.24
C VAL A 379 -1.87 7.06 -4.97
N LEU A 380 -2.73 6.21 -5.57
CA LEU A 380 -3.88 6.65 -6.37
C LEU A 380 -5.00 7.28 -5.53
N SER A 381 -5.11 6.89 -4.26
CA SER A 381 -6.11 7.42 -3.32
C SER A 381 -5.59 8.60 -2.50
N HIS A 382 -4.32 9.00 -2.69
CA HIS A 382 -3.63 10.02 -1.91
C HIS A 382 -3.62 9.73 -0.40
N GLY A 383 -3.28 8.49 -0.03
CA GLY A 383 -2.96 8.12 1.35
C GLY A 383 -3.89 7.08 2.00
N GLN A 384 -4.93 6.60 1.31
CA GLN A 384 -5.81 5.55 1.84
C GLN A 384 -5.22 4.16 1.63
N HIS A 385 -5.71 3.16 2.36
CA HIS A 385 -5.26 1.78 2.24
C HIS A 385 -6.44 0.87 1.85
N PRO A 386 -6.27 -0.15 0.98
CA PRO A 386 -7.39 -1.01 0.57
C PRO A 386 -8.10 -1.68 1.74
N PHE A 387 -7.33 -2.04 2.76
CA PHE A 387 -7.80 -2.74 3.96
C PHE A 387 -8.16 -1.79 5.13
N GLY A 388 -8.38 -0.50 4.84
CA GLY A 388 -8.88 0.48 5.81
C GLY A 388 -7.83 1.03 6.79
N HIS A 389 -8.32 1.53 7.93
CA HIS A 389 -7.51 2.20 8.95
C HIS A 389 -6.49 1.27 9.59
N SER A 390 -5.35 1.83 10.01
CA SER A 390 -4.20 1.08 10.54
C SER A 390 -4.56 0.10 11.66
N PHE A 391 -5.50 0.45 12.54
CA PHE A 391 -5.90 -0.37 13.68
C PHE A 391 -6.57 -1.70 13.31
N HIS A 392 -7.33 -1.75 12.20
CA HIS A 392 -8.02 -2.97 11.75
C HIS A 392 -7.40 -3.58 10.49
N ARG A 393 -6.33 -2.97 9.98
CA ARG A 393 -5.80 -3.25 8.65
C ARG A 393 -5.34 -4.70 8.50
N GLN A 394 -4.54 -5.20 9.46
CA GLN A 394 -4.02 -6.56 9.37
C GLN A 394 -5.12 -7.61 9.54
N ALA A 395 -6.10 -7.37 10.41
CA ALA A 395 -7.27 -8.24 10.56
C ALA A 395 -8.09 -8.29 9.26
N ASN A 396 -8.31 -7.15 8.60
CA ASN A 396 -8.98 -7.07 7.31
C ASN A 396 -8.21 -7.82 6.21
N ILE A 397 -6.88 -7.74 6.20
CA ILE A 397 -6.04 -8.52 5.27
C ILE A 397 -6.27 -10.03 5.46
N LEU A 398 -6.24 -10.50 6.71
CA LEU A 398 -6.46 -11.92 7.02
C LEU A 398 -7.86 -12.41 6.61
N ALA A 399 -8.86 -11.55 6.81
CA ALA A 399 -10.25 -11.79 6.43
C ALA A 399 -10.53 -11.65 4.91
N GLY A 400 -9.58 -11.09 4.14
CA GLY A 400 -9.77 -10.79 2.72
C GLY A 400 -10.73 -9.62 2.45
N THR A 401 -11.00 -8.77 3.45
CA THR A 401 -11.97 -7.68 3.36
C THR A 401 -11.29 -6.37 2.95
N TYR A 402 -11.49 -5.92 1.71
CA TYR A 402 -10.93 -4.67 1.20
C TYR A 402 -12.00 -3.76 0.58
N GLN A 403 -11.68 -2.46 0.46
CA GLN A 403 -12.51 -1.44 -0.17
C GLN A 403 -11.64 -0.48 -0.98
N LEU A 404 -11.98 -0.30 -2.28
CA LEU A 404 -11.30 0.63 -3.19
C LEU A 404 -12.17 1.87 -3.47
N LEU A 405 -12.65 2.54 -2.41
CA LEU A 405 -13.64 3.63 -2.47
C LEU A 405 -13.25 4.74 -3.48
N ARG A 406 -11.97 5.08 -3.58
CA ARG A 406 -11.48 6.13 -4.49
C ARG A 406 -11.46 5.74 -5.96
N LEU A 407 -11.75 4.49 -6.28
CA LEU A 407 -11.80 3.96 -7.66
C LEU A 407 -13.20 3.42 -8.01
N GLN A 408 -14.25 3.77 -7.28
CA GLN A 408 -15.60 3.22 -7.49
C GLN A 408 -16.28 3.67 -8.79
N GLN A 409 -15.93 4.85 -9.33
CA GLN A 409 -16.59 5.34 -10.54
C GLN A 409 -16.26 4.46 -11.75
N ASP A 410 -17.24 4.24 -12.64
CA ASP A 410 -17.09 3.46 -13.87
C ASP A 410 -16.39 4.25 -15.00
N THR A 411 -15.29 4.93 -14.67
CA THR A 411 -14.41 5.55 -15.65
C THR A 411 -13.35 4.54 -16.12
N HIS A 412 -12.84 4.72 -17.34
CA HIS A 412 -11.84 3.83 -17.91
C HIS A 412 -10.63 3.64 -16.97
N SER A 413 -10.05 4.73 -16.50
CA SER A 413 -8.86 4.71 -15.64
C SER A 413 -9.11 4.01 -14.30
N HIS A 414 -10.28 4.20 -13.69
CA HIS A 414 -10.63 3.54 -12.43
C HIS A 414 -10.86 2.04 -12.59
N LEU A 415 -11.52 1.62 -13.68
CA LEU A 415 -11.72 0.21 -13.98
C LEU A 415 -10.37 -0.50 -14.20
N VAL A 416 -9.47 0.10 -14.99
CA VAL A 416 -8.12 -0.44 -15.23
C VAL A 416 -7.30 -0.48 -13.95
N GLY A 417 -7.37 0.55 -13.11
CA GLY A 417 -6.69 0.59 -11.82
C GLY A 417 -7.21 -0.48 -10.84
N ARG A 418 -8.53 -0.64 -10.75
CA ARG A 418 -9.16 -1.68 -9.91
C ARG A 418 -8.78 -3.08 -10.35
N ASP A 419 -8.87 -3.37 -11.64
CA ASP A 419 -8.51 -4.69 -12.19
C ASP A 419 -7.10 -5.12 -11.76
N LEU A 420 -6.13 -4.20 -11.90
CA LEU A 420 -4.75 -4.48 -11.50
C LEU A 420 -4.60 -4.63 -9.99
N ILE A 421 -5.14 -3.69 -9.21
CA ILE A 421 -4.99 -3.69 -7.75
C ILE A 421 -5.63 -4.94 -7.14
N GLU A 422 -6.85 -5.29 -7.57
CA GLU A 422 -7.57 -6.49 -7.10
C GLU A 422 -6.78 -7.77 -7.39
N ALA A 423 -6.13 -7.88 -8.57
CA ALA A 423 -5.25 -9.00 -8.88
C ALA A 423 -4.00 -9.03 -7.98
N MET A 424 -3.37 -7.88 -7.73
CA MET A 424 -2.18 -7.78 -6.89
C MET A 424 -2.46 -8.10 -5.41
N ILE A 425 -3.60 -7.67 -4.86
CA ILE A 425 -3.97 -7.88 -3.44
C ILE A 425 -4.74 -9.18 -3.18
N SER A 426 -4.78 -10.10 -4.16
CA SER A 426 -5.46 -11.39 -4.00
C SER A 426 -5.00 -12.12 -2.74
N SER A 427 -5.95 -12.68 -1.99
CA SER A 427 -5.64 -13.53 -0.83
C SER A 427 -4.93 -14.83 -1.22
N ASP A 428 -5.20 -15.35 -2.43
CA ASP A 428 -4.45 -16.46 -3.01
C ASP A 428 -3.20 -15.90 -3.72
N PRO A 429 -1.98 -16.23 -3.26
CA PRO A 429 -0.74 -15.72 -3.85
C PRO A 429 -0.53 -16.19 -5.30
N ARG A 430 -1.12 -17.31 -5.73
CA ARG A 430 -0.96 -17.87 -7.09
C ARG A 430 -1.71 -17.07 -8.15
N LEU A 431 -2.71 -16.31 -7.72
CA LEU A 431 -3.49 -15.43 -8.60
C LEU A 431 -2.83 -14.06 -8.78
N ARG A 432 -1.78 -13.76 -7.99
CA ARG A 432 -1.08 -12.48 -8.10
C ARG A 432 -0.15 -12.49 -9.32
N PRO A 433 -0.16 -11.43 -10.14
CA PRO A 433 0.77 -11.32 -11.27
C PRO A 433 2.22 -11.14 -10.79
N SER A 434 3.20 -11.62 -11.56
CA SER A 434 4.60 -11.29 -11.31
C SER A 434 4.87 -9.80 -11.55
N ALA A 435 5.98 -9.27 -11.02
CA ALA A 435 6.31 -7.85 -11.20
C ALA A 435 6.45 -7.46 -12.68
N ALA A 436 6.96 -8.37 -13.52
CA ALA A 436 7.03 -8.19 -14.96
C ALA A 436 5.63 -8.16 -15.61
N GLN A 437 4.73 -9.05 -15.17
CA GLN A 437 3.34 -9.08 -15.64
C GLN A 437 2.58 -7.80 -15.26
N VAL A 438 2.81 -7.26 -14.05
CA VAL A 438 2.26 -5.97 -13.62
C VAL A 438 2.68 -4.86 -14.58
N LEU A 439 3.97 -4.77 -14.94
CA LEU A 439 4.47 -3.74 -15.89
C LEU A 439 3.89 -3.85 -17.31
N GLN A 440 3.40 -5.03 -17.72
CA GLN A 440 2.71 -5.18 -19.00
C GLN A 440 1.22 -4.85 -18.96
N HIS A 441 0.63 -4.69 -17.76
CA HIS A 441 -0.79 -4.42 -17.61
C HIS A 441 -1.22 -3.12 -18.34
N PRO A 442 -2.45 -3.05 -18.91
CA PRO A 442 -2.98 -1.85 -19.56
C PRO A 442 -2.95 -0.55 -18.73
N PHE A 443 -2.83 -0.67 -17.40
CA PHE A 443 -2.64 0.44 -16.48
C PHE A 443 -1.45 1.34 -16.88
N PHE A 444 -0.38 0.75 -17.42
CA PHE A 444 0.84 1.45 -17.83
C PHE A 444 0.85 1.91 -19.30
N TRP A 445 -0.23 1.67 -20.05
CA TRP A 445 -0.23 1.95 -21.48
C TRP A 445 -0.63 3.39 -21.75
N GLY A 446 0.27 4.13 -22.41
CA GLY A 446 -0.06 5.44 -22.97
C GLY A 446 -1.06 5.34 -24.15
N PRO A 447 -1.66 6.46 -24.56
CA PRO A 447 -2.68 6.51 -25.62
C PRO A 447 -2.24 5.86 -26.94
N GLU A 448 -0.97 6.01 -27.30
CA GLU A 448 -0.37 5.38 -28.48
C GLU A 448 -0.43 3.84 -28.41
N LYS A 449 0.01 3.26 -27.29
CA LYS A 449 0.02 1.82 -27.08
C LYS A 449 -1.40 1.26 -27.03
N GLN A 450 -2.32 1.96 -26.38
CA GLN A 450 -3.75 1.59 -26.34
C GLN A 450 -4.38 1.60 -27.74
N LEU A 451 -4.18 2.67 -28.52
CA LEU A 451 -4.72 2.78 -29.86
C LEU A 451 -4.09 1.76 -30.82
N GLN A 452 -2.79 1.48 -30.66
CA GLN A 452 -2.12 0.43 -31.43
C GLN A 452 -2.66 -0.95 -31.07
N PHE A 453 -2.90 -1.23 -29.79
CA PHE A 453 -3.52 -2.48 -29.35
C PHE A 453 -4.87 -2.70 -30.03
N PHE A 454 -5.76 -1.69 -30.03
CA PHE A 454 -7.06 -1.82 -30.70
C PHE A 454 -6.92 -2.06 -32.21
N GLN A 455 -5.93 -1.45 -32.86
CA GLN A 455 -5.67 -1.70 -34.28
C GLN A 455 -5.20 -3.15 -34.51
N ASP A 456 -4.19 -3.61 -33.78
CA ASP A 456 -3.61 -4.94 -33.92
C ASP A 456 -4.67 -6.03 -33.67
N VAL A 457 -5.54 -5.83 -32.67
CA VAL A 457 -6.67 -6.71 -32.39
C VAL A 457 -7.68 -6.71 -33.55
N SER A 458 -8.08 -5.53 -34.02
CA SER A 458 -9.03 -5.40 -35.12
C SER A 458 -8.54 -6.09 -36.40
N ASP A 459 -7.25 -5.94 -36.73
CA ASP A 459 -6.62 -6.59 -37.88
C ASP A 459 -6.50 -8.11 -37.71
N ARG A 460 -6.22 -8.59 -36.49
CA ARG A 460 -6.21 -10.02 -36.17
C ARG A 460 -7.60 -10.65 -36.30
N LEU A 461 -8.63 -9.95 -35.86
CA LEU A 461 -10.03 -10.40 -35.90
C LEU A 461 -10.61 -10.45 -37.31
N GLU A 462 -10.12 -9.64 -38.27
CA GLU A 462 -10.59 -9.72 -39.67
C GLU A 462 -10.28 -11.09 -40.31
N LYS A 463 -9.26 -11.79 -39.81
CA LYS A 463 -8.89 -13.14 -40.27
C LYS A 463 -9.59 -14.28 -39.50
N GLU A 464 -10.29 -13.97 -38.41
CA GLU A 464 -10.99 -14.98 -37.61
C GLU A 464 -12.38 -15.31 -38.15
N PRO A 465 -12.77 -16.60 -38.16
CA PRO A 465 -14.13 -17.02 -38.47
C PRO A 465 -15.11 -16.45 -37.43
N ALA A 466 -16.37 -16.23 -37.84
CA ALA A 466 -17.38 -15.58 -37.00
C ALA A 466 -17.75 -16.40 -35.76
N ASP A 467 -17.65 -17.73 -35.87
CA ASP A 467 -17.89 -18.74 -34.85
C ASP A 467 -16.57 -19.21 -34.17
N GLY A 468 -15.45 -18.54 -34.44
CA GLY A 468 -14.17 -18.85 -33.83
C GLY A 468 -14.12 -18.57 -32.33
N PRO A 469 -13.31 -19.31 -31.57
CA PRO A 469 -13.23 -19.19 -30.10
C PRO A 469 -12.83 -17.77 -29.66
N LEU A 470 -12.00 -17.08 -30.45
CA LEU A 470 -11.59 -15.70 -30.14
C LEU A 470 -12.76 -14.72 -30.27
N VAL A 471 -13.58 -14.85 -31.31
CA VAL A 471 -14.76 -14.00 -31.51
C VAL A 471 -15.81 -14.31 -30.44
N SER A 472 -16.03 -15.58 -30.11
CA SER A 472 -16.92 -15.98 -29.01
C SER A 472 -16.48 -15.38 -27.68
N ALA A 473 -15.18 -15.45 -27.35
CA ALA A 473 -14.63 -14.84 -26.13
C ALA A 473 -14.80 -13.31 -26.12
N LEU A 474 -14.59 -12.66 -27.27
CA LEU A 474 -14.76 -11.21 -27.41
C LEU A 474 -16.24 -10.78 -27.30
N GLU A 475 -17.19 -11.56 -27.81
CA GLU A 475 -18.61 -11.16 -27.81
C GLU A 475 -19.34 -11.58 -26.53
N ALA A 476 -18.77 -12.45 -25.68
CA ALA A 476 -19.36 -12.89 -24.41
C ALA A 476 -19.69 -11.74 -23.43
N GLY A 477 -18.95 -10.62 -23.50
CA GLY A 477 -19.17 -9.41 -22.68
C GLY A 477 -19.77 -8.23 -23.44
N SER A 478 -20.28 -8.45 -24.65
CA SER A 478 -20.71 -7.40 -25.58
C SER A 478 -21.75 -6.44 -25.02
N LEU A 479 -22.70 -6.92 -24.21
CA LEU A 479 -23.74 -6.09 -23.61
C LEU A 479 -23.15 -5.02 -22.66
N ALA A 480 -22.20 -5.43 -21.80
CA ALA A 480 -21.56 -4.55 -20.83
C ALA A 480 -20.64 -3.53 -21.53
N VAL A 481 -19.89 -3.98 -22.54
CA VAL A 481 -18.96 -3.13 -23.29
C VAL A 481 -19.70 -2.14 -24.20
N GLY A 482 -20.63 -2.64 -25.01
CA GLY A 482 -21.38 -1.85 -25.99
C GLY A 482 -22.56 -1.05 -25.39
N ARG A 483 -22.90 -1.30 -24.11
CA ARG A 483 -24.06 -0.72 -23.42
C ARG A 483 -25.35 -0.90 -24.22
N GLY A 484 -25.56 -2.11 -24.72
CA GLY A 484 -26.62 -2.48 -25.66
C GLY A 484 -26.22 -2.24 -27.10
N ASN A 485 -26.39 -1.01 -27.58
CA ASN A 485 -26.01 -0.61 -28.93
C ASN A 485 -24.99 0.53 -28.90
N TRP A 486 -23.73 0.21 -29.23
CA TRP A 486 -22.63 1.17 -29.14
C TRP A 486 -22.81 2.35 -30.11
N GLN A 487 -23.50 2.16 -31.24
CA GLN A 487 -23.75 3.25 -32.20
C GLN A 487 -24.54 4.39 -31.58
N LEU A 488 -25.48 4.08 -30.69
CA LEU A 488 -26.30 5.07 -29.99
C LEU A 488 -25.52 5.89 -28.96
N ARG A 489 -24.30 5.45 -28.59
CA ARG A 489 -23.43 6.13 -27.62
C ARG A 489 -22.42 7.07 -28.29
N LEU A 490 -22.30 7.02 -29.61
CA LEU A 490 -21.39 7.88 -30.36
C LEU A 490 -21.98 9.29 -30.57
N SER A 491 -21.12 10.25 -30.88
CA SER A 491 -21.54 11.61 -31.26
C SER A 491 -22.30 11.60 -32.59
N ALA A 492 -23.25 12.52 -32.75
CA ALA A 492 -24.09 12.60 -33.95
C ALA A 492 -23.29 12.69 -35.27
N PRO A 493 -22.18 13.48 -35.36
CA PRO A 493 -21.35 13.50 -36.58
C PRO A 493 -20.78 12.13 -36.93
N LEU A 494 -20.27 11.40 -35.94
CA LEU A 494 -19.66 10.08 -36.16
C LEU A 494 -20.73 9.02 -36.52
N GLN A 495 -21.90 9.06 -35.88
CA GLN A 495 -23.01 8.17 -36.22
C GLN A 495 -23.43 8.34 -37.69
N ALA A 496 -23.62 9.58 -38.14
CA ALA A 496 -24.00 9.89 -39.51
C ALA A 496 -22.96 9.41 -40.52
N ASP A 497 -21.68 9.59 -40.19
CA ASP A 497 -20.57 9.18 -41.05
C ASP A 497 -20.40 7.66 -41.15
N LEU A 498 -20.63 6.92 -40.06
CA LEU A 498 -20.58 5.45 -40.06
C LEU A 498 -21.69 4.82 -40.92
N ARG A 499 -22.87 5.44 -41.01
CA ARG A 499 -24.00 4.94 -41.80
C ARG A 499 -23.77 4.99 -43.33
N LYS A 500 -22.84 5.83 -43.80
CA LYS A 500 -22.65 6.08 -45.24
C LYS A 500 -21.92 4.94 -45.96
N PHE A 501 -20.90 4.37 -45.34
CA PHE A 501 -19.91 3.55 -46.07
C PHE A 501 -19.98 2.06 -45.77
N ARG A 502 -20.44 1.67 -44.57
CA ARG A 502 -20.47 0.25 -44.17
C ARG A 502 -21.55 0.02 -43.11
N ARG A 503 -22.20 -1.14 -43.18
CA ARG A 503 -23.10 -1.60 -42.11
C ARG A 503 -22.29 -2.23 -40.99
N TYR A 504 -22.44 -1.70 -39.79
CA TYR A 504 -21.85 -2.27 -38.57
C TYR A 504 -22.97 -2.78 -37.67
N GLN A 505 -22.73 -3.89 -36.99
CA GLN A 505 -23.62 -4.41 -35.96
C GLN A 505 -23.38 -3.67 -34.64
N GLY A 506 -24.37 -2.90 -34.21
CA GLY A 506 -24.29 -2.08 -33.00
C GLY A 506 -24.16 -2.86 -31.68
N SER A 507 -24.43 -4.17 -31.70
CA SER A 507 -24.25 -5.06 -30.55
C SER A 507 -22.89 -5.77 -30.52
N SER A 508 -22.09 -5.69 -31.60
CA SER A 508 -20.83 -6.44 -31.71
C SER A 508 -19.63 -5.58 -31.29
N VAL A 509 -18.81 -6.14 -30.39
CA VAL A 509 -17.52 -5.54 -29.98
C VAL A 509 -16.51 -5.59 -31.13
N ARG A 510 -16.49 -6.68 -31.91
CA ARG A 510 -15.67 -6.79 -33.12
C ARG A 510 -15.95 -5.65 -34.09
N ASP A 511 -17.22 -5.32 -34.30
CA ASP A 511 -17.62 -4.24 -35.20
C ASP A 511 -17.31 -2.84 -34.66
N LEU A 512 -17.36 -2.65 -33.34
CA LEU A 512 -16.87 -1.42 -32.70
C LEU A 512 -15.36 -1.24 -32.95
N LEU A 513 -14.54 -2.27 -32.69
CA LEU A 513 -13.09 -2.23 -32.93
C LEU A 513 -12.77 -2.02 -34.42
N ARG A 514 -13.58 -2.60 -35.31
CA ARG A 514 -13.47 -2.39 -36.76
C ARG A 514 -13.79 -0.97 -37.17
N ALA A 515 -14.86 -0.38 -36.60
CA ALA A 515 -15.20 1.01 -36.83
C ALA A 515 -14.08 1.95 -36.34
N MET A 516 -13.53 1.71 -35.14
CA MET A 516 -12.38 2.44 -34.61
C MET A 516 -11.18 2.37 -35.55
N ARG A 517 -10.79 1.16 -35.99
CA ARG A 517 -9.68 0.97 -36.93
C ARG A 517 -9.91 1.73 -38.23
N ASN A 518 -11.09 1.60 -38.84
CA ASN A 518 -11.41 2.26 -40.10
C ASN A 518 -11.35 3.80 -39.97
N LYS A 519 -11.84 4.36 -38.84
CA LYS A 519 -11.79 5.81 -38.61
C LYS A 519 -10.41 6.32 -38.27
N LYS A 520 -9.56 5.50 -37.64
CA LYS A 520 -8.13 5.81 -37.49
C LYS A 520 -7.44 5.86 -38.86
N HIS A 521 -7.65 4.85 -39.70
CA HIS A 521 -6.96 4.72 -41.00
C HIS A 521 -7.30 5.88 -41.96
N HIS A 522 -8.56 6.27 -42.01
CA HIS A 522 -9.04 7.37 -42.87
C HIS A 522 -9.15 8.71 -42.15
N TYR A 523 -8.49 8.89 -40.99
CA TYR A 523 -8.74 10.04 -40.10
C TYR A 523 -8.63 11.40 -40.82
N TYR A 524 -7.61 11.59 -41.64
CA TYR A 524 -7.38 12.85 -42.38
C TYR A 524 -8.33 13.07 -43.56
N GLU A 525 -9.04 12.03 -43.99
CA GLU A 525 -10.07 12.09 -45.04
C GLU A 525 -11.47 12.36 -44.46
N LEU A 526 -11.62 12.31 -43.13
CA LEU A 526 -12.90 12.52 -42.47
C LEU A 526 -13.34 14.01 -42.57
N PRO A 527 -14.65 14.28 -42.64
CA PRO A 527 -15.16 15.65 -42.51
C PRO A 527 -14.69 16.34 -41.22
N SER A 528 -14.44 17.65 -41.28
CA SER A 528 -13.86 18.41 -40.15
C SER A 528 -14.68 18.31 -38.86
N ASN A 529 -16.02 18.25 -38.96
CA ASN A 529 -16.90 18.07 -37.80
C ASN A 529 -16.76 16.69 -37.14
N VAL A 530 -16.39 15.65 -37.90
CA VAL A 530 -16.12 14.31 -37.37
C VAL A 530 -14.74 14.27 -36.70
N GLN A 531 -13.72 14.88 -37.33
CA GLN A 531 -12.38 15.00 -36.72
C GLN A 531 -12.44 15.77 -35.40
N GLN A 532 -13.15 16.90 -35.36
CA GLN A 532 -13.36 17.67 -34.12
C GLN A 532 -14.06 16.85 -33.04
N ALA A 533 -15.05 16.03 -33.40
CA ALA A 533 -15.75 15.19 -32.44
C ALA A 533 -14.90 14.03 -31.90
N LEU A 534 -14.02 13.46 -32.73
CA LEU A 534 -13.10 12.39 -32.35
C LEU A 534 -11.88 12.90 -31.56
N GLY A 535 -11.45 14.13 -31.83
CA GLY A 535 -10.20 14.67 -31.29
C GLY A 535 -8.96 14.16 -32.03
N SER A 536 -7.81 14.76 -31.73
CA SER A 536 -6.55 14.46 -32.42
C SER A 536 -6.05 13.03 -32.17
N LEU A 537 -5.38 12.46 -33.17
CA LEU A 537 -4.62 11.23 -33.01
C LEU A 537 -3.33 11.50 -32.20
N PRO A 538 -2.90 10.56 -31.34
CA PRO A 538 -3.62 9.37 -30.88
C PRO A 538 -4.51 9.65 -29.66
N HIS A 539 -4.22 10.70 -28.88
CA HIS A 539 -4.77 10.93 -27.55
C HIS A 539 -6.27 11.23 -27.53
N GLY A 540 -6.72 12.28 -28.23
CA GLY A 540 -8.14 12.64 -28.26
C GLY A 540 -9.00 11.51 -28.82
N PHE A 541 -8.51 10.87 -29.90
CA PHE A 541 -9.19 9.76 -30.55
C PHE A 541 -9.45 8.58 -29.61
N VAL A 542 -8.42 8.09 -28.91
CA VAL A 542 -8.60 6.93 -28.02
C VAL A 542 -9.45 7.28 -26.79
N GLN A 543 -9.26 8.48 -26.24
CA GLN A 543 -10.02 8.98 -25.09
C GLN A 543 -11.52 9.04 -25.42
N TYR A 544 -11.88 9.51 -26.63
CA TYR A 544 -13.27 9.58 -27.08
C TYR A 544 -14.01 8.25 -26.93
N PHE A 545 -13.36 7.14 -27.33
CA PHE A 545 -13.95 5.80 -27.23
C PHE A 545 -13.94 5.27 -25.80
N LEU A 546 -12.85 5.46 -25.06
CA LEU A 546 -12.73 4.94 -23.69
C LEU A 546 -13.64 5.66 -22.69
N ASP A 547 -13.95 6.94 -22.90
CA ASP A 547 -14.95 7.66 -22.10
C ASP A 547 -16.38 7.10 -22.31
N ARG A 548 -16.68 6.64 -23.52
CA ARG A 548 -18.00 6.08 -23.89
C ARG A 548 -18.12 4.60 -23.57
N PHE A 549 -17.02 3.87 -23.68
CA PHE A 549 -16.92 2.44 -23.46
C PHE A 549 -15.79 2.13 -22.46
N PRO A 550 -15.96 2.47 -21.16
CA PRO A 550 -14.91 2.34 -20.14
C PRO A 550 -14.30 0.94 -20.02
N CYS A 551 -15.12 -0.10 -20.24
CA CYS A 551 -14.72 -1.50 -20.15
C CYS A 551 -14.00 -2.02 -21.40
N LEU A 552 -13.99 -1.28 -22.51
CA LEU A 552 -13.58 -1.78 -23.83
C LEU A 552 -12.14 -2.31 -23.83
N LEU A 553 -11.19 -1.55 -23.26
CA LEU A 553 -9.78 -1.96 -23.24
C LEU A 553 -9.57 -3.23 -22.43
N LEU A 554 -10.06 -3.28 -21.19
CA LEU A 554 -9.89 -4.44 -20.31
C LEU A 554 -10.57 -5.68 -20.86
N HIS A 555 -11.80 -5.55 -21.34
CA HIS A 555 -12.53 -6.65 -21.94
C HIS A 555 -11.78 -7.23 -23.14
N THR A 556 -11.34 -6.35 -24.05
CA THR A 556 -10.57 -6.75 -25.23
C THR A 556 -9.24 -7.39 -24.83
N HIS A 557 -8.53 -6.81 -23.85
CA HIS A 557 -7.26 -7.35 -23.33
C HIS A 557 -7.43 -8.75 -22.70
N ARG A 558 -8.52 -9.00 -21.97
CA ARG A 558 -8.79 -10.33 -21.41
C ARG A 558 -9.13 -11.35 -22.50
N ALA A 559 -9.99 -11.00 -23.46
CA ALA A 559 -10.35 -11.89 -24.57
C ALA A 559 -9.13 -12.24 -25.44
N MET A 560 -8.27 -11.25 -25.72
CA MET A 560 -7.08 -11.40 -26.56
C MET A 560 -5.91 -12.13 -25.87
N ARG A 561 -6.05 -12.53 -24.60
CA ARG A 561 -5.07 -13.38 -23.92
C ARG A 561 -4.89 -14.74 -24.61
N LEU A 562 -5.93 -15.23 -25.32
CA LEU A 562 -5.82 -16.43 -26.16
C LEU A 562 -4.75 -16.31 -27.25
N CYS A 563 -4.44 -15.08 -27.68
CA CYS A 563 -3.43 -14.78 -28.69
C CYS A 563 -2.10 -14.32 -28.07
N ALA A 564 -1.91 -14.40 -26.75
CA ALA A 564 -0.74 -13.84 -26.08
C ALA A 564 0.60 -14.42 -26.58
N ALA A 565 0.61 -15.68 -27.01
CA ALA A 565 1.79 -16.34 -27.56
C ALA A 565 2.15 -15.88 -28.99
N GLU A 566 1.20 -15.28 -29.71
CA GLU A 566 1.45 -14.80 -31.08
C GLU A 566 2.43 -13.63 -31.06
N ARG A 567 3.39 -13.62 -32.00
CA ARG A 567 4.44 -12.59 -32.10
C ARG A 567 3.91 -11.15 -32.09
N LEU A 568 2.75 -10.92 -32.71
CA LEU A 568 2.10 -9.61 -32.74
C LEU A 568 1.78 -9.09 -31.33
N PHE A 569 1.34 -10.00 -30.43
CA PHE A 569 0.81 -9.66 -29.11
C PHE A 569 1.83 -9.76 -27.97
N GLN A 570 3.06 -10.22 -28.23
CA GLN A 570 4.14 -10.31 -27.23
C GLN A 570 4.49 -8.97 -26.55
N ARG A 571 4.16 -7.84 -27.18
CA ARG A 571 4.36 -6.49 -26.61
C ARG A 571 3.29 -6.06 -25.59
N TYR A 572 2.19 -6.82 -25.51
CA TYR A 572 1.04 -6.54 -24.66
C TYR A 572 0.90 -7.54 -23.51
N TYR A 573 1.48 -8.73 -23.65
CA TYR A 573 1.43 -9.77 -22.64
C TYR A 573 2.83 -10.29 -22.34
N CYS A 574 3.14 -10.50 -21.07
CA CYS A 574 4.31 -11.31 -20.70
C CYS A 574 4.12 -12.74 -21.23
N GLN A 575 5.18 -13.29 -21.81
CA GLN A 575 5.26 -14.71 -22.09
C GLN A 575 5.43 -15.46 -20.76
N GLY A 576 4.86 -16.66 -20.68
CA GLY A 576 4.75 -17.43 -19.44
C GLY A 576 6.02 -17.47 -18.59
N GLU A 577 5.82 -17.41 -17.28
CA GLU A 577 6.75 -17.95 -16.29
C GLU A 577 6.43 -19.41 -16.04
#